data_AF-A0A512PHV4-F1
#
_entry.id   AF-A0A512PHV4-F1
#
_cell.length_a   1.000
_cell.length_b   1.000
_cell.length_c   1.000
_cell.angle_alpha   90.00
_cell.angle_beta   90.00
_cell.angle_gamma   90.00
#
_symmetry.space_group_name_H-M   'P 1'
#
loop_
_entity.id
_entity.type
_entity.pdbx_description
1 polymer ?
#
loop_
_entity_poly.entity_id
_entity_poly.type
_entity_poly.pdbx_seq_one_letter_code
_entity_poly.pdbx_strand_id
1 'polypeptide(L)'
;MNGDTETLVHRPFGDLVDDILTSVVGGVVNEPVLFDLKVLAYPLAEPSTGVRGITGTAAGAPRTFLVRIDFAFEPATNTVLWLEDGTLPDDDSTFYVDYFRVDSRSPLSDINVGSVTRTLTEAVGREIATVYEQINLAYLSAFVDTATGRSLDHVVAILDVTRRTAEFAEGLVTFFRAAGGDGNITIPAGTRLTTTDGTVVFAASQLRTLQRGQVRIDVPVRADRGFAGDAGLVPAGAITGMSQPVGGIERVSNLDPTQRAAADETDDELRERAKAVLRGLGKATIAALDLAVREGRGTPVELFDPNGPLDHRSEPGAVTVVVDAEPERLPSLVDAVHATRAAGVLATLVARYVFVTPRVRATITPGLPNLGREQVRSDIVAALAAYVDGLTRGDPADGAAMLKAVRAVADVSEATVVDVVVARADLAGPDGDGGLVDALVQAVALAPAGDAAALRAALADAVTHAGSHAPSEARVPDRSLLRSAATPATPATDEEIEAGTFTVLATVDGEPWWIALDMGPADVSVEDGDAQG
;
A
#
# COMPACT_ATOMS: atom_id res chain seq x y z
N MET A 1 -7.82 -25.32 0.98
CA MET A 1 -7.59 -26.74 0.62
C MET A 1 -8.93 -27.45 0.76
N ASN A 2 -9.23 -28.48 -0.03
CA ASN A 2 -10.47 -29.24 0.18
C ASN A 2 -10.31 -30.04 1.47
N GLY A 3 -11.14 -29.80 2.49
CA GLY A 3 -10.98 -30.36 3.84
C GLY A 3 -10.91 -31.89 3.85
N ASP A 4 -11.62 -32.52 2.91
CA ASP A 4 -11.67 -33.97 2.72
C ASP A 4 -10.33 -34.59 2.28
N THR A 5 -9.40 -33.78 1.77
CA THR A 5 -8.10 -34.24 1.23
C THR A 5 -6.90 -33.75 2.03
N GLU A 6 -7.10 -32.88 3.02
CA GLU A 6 -6.03 -32.32 3.86
C GLU A 6 -5.36 -33.44 4.69
N THR A 7 -6.16 -34.41 5.14
CA THR A 7 -5.71 -35.63 5.84
C THR A 7 -4.92 -36.60 4.95
N LEU A 8 -4.96 -36.46 3.62
CA LEU A 8 -4.14 -37.25 2.71
C LEU A 8 -2.71 -36.72 2.59
N VAL A 9 -2.49 -35.44 2.89
CA VAL A 9 -1.17 -34.79 2.81
C VAL A 9 -0.46 -34.83 4.17
N HIS A 10 -1.20 -34.69 5.28
CA HIS A 10 -0.66 -34.75 6.63
C HIS A 10 -1.11 -36.03 7.35
N ARG A 11 -0.37 -37.13 7.13
CA ARG A 11 -0.58 -38.40 7.84
C ARG A 11 0.46 -38.57 8.95
N PRO A 12 0.06 -38.60 10.23
CA PRO A 12 0.97 -38.91 11.33
C PRO A 12 1.66 -40.26 11.12
N PHE A 13 2.91 -40.35 11.54
CA PHE A 13 3.70 -41.58 11.42
C PHE A 13 3.00 -42.81 12.05
N GLY A 14 2.34 -42.62 13.21
CA GLY A 14 1.63 -43.70 13.89
C GLY A 14 0.50 -44.30 13.04
N ASP A 15 -0.35 -43.43 12.49
CA ASP A 15 -1.49 -43.84 11.66
C ASP A 15 -1.02 -44.53 10.38
N LEU A 16 0.02 -44.00 9.75
CA LEU A 16 0.62 -44.61 8.57
C LEU A 16 1.18 -46.02 8.86
N VAL A 17 1.88 -46.19 9.98
CA VAL A 17 2.40 -47.51 10.38
C VAL A 17 1.27 -48.47 10.66
N ASP A 18 0.22 -48.04 11.35
CA ASP A 18 -0.94 -48.86 11.67
C ASP A 18 -1.72 -49.28 10.40
N ASP A 19 -1.88 -48.37 9.43
CA ASP A 19 -2.41 -48.66 8.10
C ASP A 19 -1.60 -49.75 7.39
N ILE A 20 -0.27 -49.58 7.32
CA ILE A 20 0.60 -50.54 6.64
C ILE A 20 0.57 -51.89 7.36
N LEU A 21 0.62 -51.91 8.70
CA LEU A 21 0.55 -53.15 9.47
C LEU A 21 -0.79 -53.88 9.24
N THR A 22 -1.89 -53.14 9.20
CA THR A 22 -3.22 -53.69 8.94
C THR A 22 -3.30 -54.28 7.53
N SER A 23 -2.77 -53.57 6.54
CA SER A 23 -2.70 -54.05 5.16
C SER A 23 -1.79 -55.28 5.00
N VAL A 24 -0.63 -55.31 5.67
CA VAL A 24 0.36 -56.39 5.58
C VAL A 24 -0.19 -57.73 6.09
N VAL A 25 -1.06 -57.71 7.09
CA VAL A 25 -1.75 -58.93 7.57
C VAL A 25 -3.02 -59.26 6.79
N GLY A 26 -3.30 -58.56 5.68
CA GLY A 26 -4.47 -58.78 4.84
C GLY A 26 -5.77 -58.22 5.42
N GLY A 27 -5.68 -57.20 6.28
CA GLY A 27 -6.83 -56.42 6.76
C GLY A 27 -7.30 -55.38 5.73
N VAL A 28 -8.42 -54.74 6.04
CA VAL A 28 -8.98 -53.61 5.31
C VAL A 28 -8.60 -52.33 6.03
N VAL A 29 -8.15 -51.34 5.25
CA VAL A 29 -7.69 -50.03 5.73
C VAL A 29 -8.59 -48.96 5.12
N ASN A 30 -9.08 -48.05 5.95
CA ASN A 30 -9.92 -46.91 5.62
C ASN A 30 -11.18 -47.27 4.80
N GLU A 31 -11.99 -48.25 5.24
CA GLU A 31 -13.31 -48.48 4.62
C GLU A 31 -14.20 -47.26 4.87
N PRO A 32 -14.66 -46.55 3.82
CA PRO A 32 -15.48 -45.35 3.99
C PRO A 32 -16.93 -45.71 4.25
N VAL A 33 -17.51 -45.15 5.31
CA VAL A 33 -18.91 -45.32 5.68
C VAL A 33 -19.55 -43.97 5.93
N LEU A 34 -20.65 -43.68 5.21
CA LEU A 34 -21.43 -42.46 5.39
C LEU A 34 -22.26 -42.56 6.68
N PHE A 35 -22.15 -41.56 7.54
CA PHE A 35 -22.87 -41.47 8.80
C PHE A 35 -24.18 -40.67 8.67
N ASP A 36 -25.25 -41.20 9.24
CA ASP A 36 -26.55 -40.55 9.45
C ASP A 36 -26.89 -40.67 10.95
N LEU A 37 -27.14 -39.54 11.62
CA LEU A 37 -27.48 -39.50 13.05
C LEU A 37 -28.71 -40.36 13.43
N LYS A 38 -29.55 -40.74 12.47
CA LYS A 38 -30.73 -41.60 12.70
C LYS A 38 -30.40 -43.08 12.76
N VAL A 39 -29.19 -43.47 12.37
CA VAL A 39 -28.74 -44.87 12.31
C VAL A 39 -27.45 -45.00 13.12
N LEU A 40 -27.45 -45.89 14.11
CA LEU A 40 -26.27 -46.14 14.94
C LEU A 40 -25.56 -47.46 14.60
N ALA A 41 -26.12 -48.27 13.70
CA ALA A 41 -25.61 -49.60 13.37
C ALA A 41 -25.19 -49.67 11.90
N TYR A 42 -23.90 -49.88 11.66
CA TYR A 42 -23.29 -49.88 10.33
C TYR A 42 -22.58 -51.23 10.06
N PRO A 43 -23.08 -52.06 9.12
CA PRO A 43 -22.42 -53.29 8.75
C PRO A 43 -21.14 -53.00 7.95
N LEU A 44 -20.07 -53.76 8.22
CA LEU A 44 -18.84 -53.69 7.43
C LEU A 44 -18.99 -54.50 6.14
N ALA A 45 -18.33 -54.06 5.06
CA ALA A 45 -18.41 -54.69 3.74
C ALA A 45 -17.88 -56.13 3.74
N GLU A 46 -16.87 -56.45 4.55
CA GLU A 46 -16.30 -57.78 4.69
C GLU A 46 -16.36 -58.32 6.13
N PRO A 47 -16.50 -59.65 6.33
CA PRO A 47 -16.49 -60.24 7.67
C PRO A 47 -15.19 -59.95 8.42
N SER A 48 -15.33 -59.34 9.61
CA SER A 48 -14.23 -58.87 10.43
C SER A 48 -14.07 -59.69 11.72
N THR A 49 -12.82 -59.98 12.12
CA THR A 49 -12.52 -60.54 13.45
C THR A 49 -12.57 -59.48 14.55
N GLY A 50 -12.56 -58.20 14.17
CA GLY A 50 -12.53 -57.06 15.08
C GLY A 50 -12.09 -55.78 14.36
N VAL A 51 -12.61 -54.65 14.86
CA VAL A 51 -12.23 -53.30 14.40
C VAL A 51 -10.94 -52.88 15.09
N ARG A 52 -9.98 -52.41 14.29
CA ARG A 52 -8.68 -51.92 14.72
C ARG A 52 -8.71 -50.45 15.11
N GLY A 53 -9.49 -49.66 14.38
CA GLY A 53 -9.64 -48.22 14.58
C GLY A 53 -10.79 -47.65 13.77
N ILE A 54 -11.35 -46.53 14.24
CA ILE A 54 -12.31 -45.72 13.49
C ILE A 54 -11.85 -44.27 13.56
N THR A 55 -11.77 -43.60 12.42
CA THR A 55 -11.46 -42.17 12.31
C THR A 55 -12.57 -41.44 11.56
N GLY A 56 -12.72 -40.14 11.80
CA GLY A 56 -13.72 -39.32 11.12
C GLY A 56 -13.71 -37.90 11.68
N THR A 57 -14.80 -37.18 11.48
CA THR A 57 -14.94 -35.79 11.96
C THR A 57 -16.00 -35.73 13.04
N ALA A 58 -15.71 -35.02 14.14
CA ALA A 58 -16.67 -34.73 15.19
C ALA A 58 -16.50 -33.27 15.65
N ALA A 59 -17.61 -32.55 15.76
CA ALA A 59 -17.64 -31.12 16.03
C ALA A 59 -16.76 -30.29 15.07
N GLY A 60 -16.71 -30.69 13.79
CA GLY A 60 -15.93 -30.04 12.75
C GLY A 60 -14.41 -30.27 12.82
N ALA A 61 -13.93 -31.18 13.68
CA ALA A 61 -12.52 -31.51 13.81
C ALA A 61 -12.24 -33.01 13.58
N PRO A 62 -11.09 -33.39 12.97
CA PRO A 62 -10.68 -34.78 12.85
C PRO A 62 -10.54 -35.45 14.23
N ARG A 63 -11.04 -36.67 14.36
CA ARG A 63 -11.05 -37.45 15.59
C ARG A 63 -10.83 -38.94 15.33
N THR A 64 -10.08 -39.58 16.23
CA THR A 64 -10.05 -41.04 16.38
C THR A 64 -11.06 -41.45 17.45
N PHE A 65 -11.99 -42.33 17.10
CA PHE A 65 -13.04 -42.79 18.00
C PHE A 65 -12.57 -43.98 18.83
N LEU A 66 -13.04 -44.04 20.08
CA LEU A 66 -12.57 -45.01 21.06
C LEU A 66 -13.54 -46.19 21.21
N VAL A 67 -13.00 -47.40 21.13
CA VAL A 67 -13.78 -48.62 21.33
C VAL A 67 -14.29 -48.72 22.78
N ARG A 68 -15.56 -49.11 22.93
CA ARG A 68 -16.36 -49.15 24.18
C ARG A 68 -16.59 -47.81 24.86
N ILE A 69 -16.25 -46.70 24.22
CA ILE A 69 -16.55 -45.33 24.70
C ILE A 69 -17.41 -44.63 23.66
N ASP A 70 -16.94 -44.57 22.42
CA ASP A 70 -17.66 -43.94 21.31
C ASP A 70 -18.44 -45.00 20.50
N PHE A 71 -17.89 -46.20 20.31
CA PHE A 71 -18.52 -47.29 19.55
C PHE A 71 -18.22 -48.67 20.11
N ALA A 72 -19.00 -49.68 19.73
CA ALA A 72 -18.75 -51.10 19.94
C ALA A 72 -18.78 -51.85 18.60
N PHE A 73 -18.20 -53.05 18.53
CA PHE A 73 -18.28 -53.93 17.37
C PHE A 73 -18.97 -55.23 17.78
N GLU A 74 -19.98 -55.64 17.02
CA GLU A 74 -20.72 -56.90 17.22
C GLU A 74 -20.27 -57.93 16.18
N PRO A 75 -19.42 -58.92 16.56
CA PRO A 75 -18.87 -59.89 15.63
C PRO A 75 -19.92 -60.81 15.01
N ALA A 76 -21.03 -61.10 15.72
CA ALA A 76 -22.05 -62.02 15.22
C ALA A 76 -22.81 -61.46 14.00
N THR A 77 -22.92 -60.13 13.92
CA THR A 77 -23.63 -59.40 12.86
C THR A 77 -22.69 -58.57 11.98
N ASN A 78 -21.37 -58.59 12.24
CA ASN A 78 -20.35 -57.82 11.54
C ASN A 78 -20.65 -56.30 11.50
N THR A 79 -21.09 -55.75 12.63
CA THR A 79 -21.65 -54.39 12.69
C THR A 79 -20.88 -53.51 13.68
N VAL A 80 -20.56 -52.29 13.27
CA VAL A 80 -20.15 -51.18 14.15
C VAL A 80 -21.40 -50.54 14.73
N LEU A 81 -21.50 -50.52 16.05
CA LEU A 81 -22.58 -49.91 16.80
C LEU A 81 -22.06 -48.67 17.53
N TRP A 82 -22.53 -47.49 17.14
CA TRP A 82 -22.27 -46.25 17.87
C TRP A 82 -23.03 -46.22 19.19
N LEU A 83 -22.35 -45.83 20.27
CA LEU A 83 -22.94 -45.78 21.61
C LEU A 83 -23.68 -44.45 21.80
N GLU A 84 -24.88 -44.50 22.38
CA GLU A 84 -25.74 -43.31 22.57
C GLU A 84 -25.12 -42.26 23.52
N ASP A 85 -24.28 -42.70 24.45
CA ASP A 85 -23.52 -41.86 25.38
C ASP A 85 -22.10 -41.51 24.88
N GLY A 86 -21.73 -42.01 23.69
CA GLY A 86 -20.45 -41.81 23.05
C GLY A 86 -20.38 -40.55 22.18
N THR A 87 -19.18 -40.19 21.75
CA THR A 87 -19.00 -39.12 20.75
C THR A 87 -19.34 -39.67 19.37
N LEU A 88 -20.35 -39.10 18.71
CA LEU A 88 -20.76 -39.48 17.36
C LEU A 88 -19.97 -38.67 16.30
N PRO A 89 -19.79 -39.22 15.09
CA PRO A 89 -19.38 -38.42 13.93
C PRO A 89 -20.38 -37.30 13.62
N ASP A 90 -19.94 -36.28 12.88
CA ASP A 90 -20.83 -35.23 12.38
C ASP A 90 -21.86 -35.80 11.39
N ASP A 91 -23.09 -35.26 11.41
CA ASP A 91 -24.16 -35.71 10.50
C ASP A 91 -23.77 -35.53 9.03
N ASP A 92 -24.17 -36.46 8.17
CA ASP A 92 -23.80 -36.52 6.74
C ASP A 92 -22.27 -36.55 6.47
N SER A 93 -21.44 -36.85 7.48
CA SER A 93 -19.99 -37.01 7.31
C SER A 93 -19.59 -38.47 7.04
N THR A 94 -18.39 -38.69 6.50
CA THR A 94 -17.83 -40.04 6.31
C THR A 94 -16.87 -40.36 7.44
N PHE A 95 -17.05 -41.53 8.07
CA PHE A 95 -16.04 -42.13 8.94
C PHE A 95 -15.36 -43.31 8.24
N TYR A 96 -14.16 -43.65 8.69
CA TYR A 96 -13.29 -44.66 8.09
C TYR A 96 -13.01 -45.75 9.11
N VAL A 97 -13.15 -47.01 8.69
CA VAL A 97 -12.96 -48.18 9.57
C VAL A 97 -11.79 -49.02 9.10
N ASP A 98 -10.87 -49.32 10.02
CA ASP A 98 -9.78 -50.28 9.83
C ASP A 98 -10.11 -51.59 10.55
N TYR A 99 -9.95 -52.73 9.89
CA TYR A 99 -10.28 -54.02 10.50
C TYR A 99 -9.58 -55.22 9.88
N PHE A 100 -9.54 -56.34 10.61
CA PHE A 100 -8.94 -57.59 10.14
C PHE A 100 -10.00 -58.54 9.58
N ARG A 101 -9.72 -59.14 8.43
CA ARG A 101 -10.62 -60.12 7.79
C ARG A 101 -10.56 -61.48 8.50
N VAL A 102 -11.69 -62.16 8.60
CA VAL A 102 -11.78 -63.52 9.18
C VAL A 102 -10.93 -64.55 8.42
N ASP A 103 -10.94 -64.48 7.08
CA ASP A 103 -10.27 -65.46 6.22
C ASP A 103 -8.90 -64.98 5.69
N SER A 104 -8.24 -64.04 6.38
CA SER A 104 -6.92 -63.59 5.94
C SER A 104 -5.90 -64.72 5.96
N ARG A 105 -5.19 -64.89 4.84
CA ARG A 105 -4.11 -65.90 4.66
C ARG A 105 -2.75 -65.24 4.44
N SER A 106 -2.54 -64.04 4.99
CA SER A 106 -1.24 -63.39 4.86
C SER A 106 -0.15 -64.27 5.51
N PRO A 107 0.99 -64.50 4.83
CA PRO A 107 2.13 -65.20 5.45
C PRO A 107 2.78 -64.36 6.56
N LEU A 108 2.46 -63.07 6.62
CA LEU A 108 2.92 -62.14 7.65
C LEU A 108 1.76 -61.95 8.65
N SER A 109 1.94 -62.40 9.89
CA SER A 109 0.88 -62.41 10.92
C SER A 109 1.27 -61.77 12.24
N ASP A 110 2.57 -61.69 12.57
CA ASP A 110 3.02 -61.09 13.82
C ASP A 110 3.26 -59.58 13.66
N ILE A 111 2.33 -58.76 14.15
CA ILE A 111 2.38 -57.29 14.15
C ILE A 111 2.69 -56.72 15.55
N ASN A 112 3.08 -57.56 16.49
CA ASN A 112 3.38 -57.12 17.84
C ASN A 112 4.74 -56.40 17.90
N VAL A 113 4.92 -55.60 18.95
CA VAL A 113 6.20 -54.93 19.23
C VAL A 113 7.29 -55.99 19.41
N GLY A 114 8.39 -55.84 18.68
CA GLY A 114 9.51 -56.80 18.65
C GLY A 114 9.46 -57.81 17.51
N SER A 115 8.38 -57.85 16.72
CA SER A 115 8.31 -58.64 15.49
C SER A 115 9.17 -58.03 14.37
N VAL A 116 9.78 -58.89 13.56
CA VAL A 116 10.51 -58.48 12.34
C VAL A 116 9.58 -57.73 11.38
N THR A 117 8.33 -58.19 11.22
CA THR A 117 7.35 -57.54 10.35
C THR A 117 7.09 -56.11 10.81
N ARG A 118 6.88 -55.91 12.12
CA ARG A 118 6.64 -54.58 12.67
C ARG A 118 7.84 -53.67 12.54
N THR A 119 9.04 -54.15 12.88
CA THR A 119 10.27 -53.34 12.76
C THR A 119 10.53 -52.91 11.32
N LEU A 120 10.30 -53.79 10.34
CA LEU A 120 10.46 -53.45 8.92
C LEU A 120 9.40 -52.43 8.48
N THR A 121 8.15 -52.62 8.89
CA THR A 121 7.06 -51.67 8.58
C THR A 121 7.29 -50.31 9.20
N GLU A 122 7.76 -50.23 10.46
CA GLU A 122 8.09 -48.95 11.11
C GLU A 122 9.25 -48.24 10.39
N ALA A 123 10.26 -48.98 9.93
CA ALA A 123 11.35 -48.40 9.14
C ALA A 123 10.85 -47.82 7.81
N VAL A 124 10.03 -48.57 7.07
CA VAL A 124 9.44 -48.12 5.80
C VAL A 124 8.47 -46.95 6.03
N GLY A 125 7.62 -47.04 7.05
CA GLY A 125 6.68 -45.99 7.43
C GLY A 125 7.39 -44.69 7.79
N ARG A 126 8.58 -44.75 8.39
CA ARG A 126 9.36 -43.56 8.73
C ARG A 126 9.84 -42.84 7.48
N GLU A 127 10.33 -43.59 6.49
CA GLU A 127 10.75 -43.02 5.21
C GLU A 127 9.57 -42.40 4.46
N ILE A 128 8.44 -43.11 4.42
CA ILE A 128 7.21 -42.59 3.79
C ILE A 128 6.74 -41.31 4.50
N ALA A 129 6.64 -41.31 5.83
CA ALA A 129 6.25 -40.11 6.60
C ALA A 129 7.21 -38.93 6.36
N THR A 130 8.52 -39.21 6.25
CA THR A 130 9.52 -38.19 5.91
C THR A 130 9.27 -37.61 4.51
N VAL A 131 8.94 -38.44 3.53
CA VAL A 131 8.60 -37.99 2.17
C VAL A 131 7.32 -37.13 2.17
N TYR A 132 6.28 -37.52 2.90
CA TYR A 132 5.06 -36.71 3.02
C TYR A 132 5.36 -35.33 3.62
N GLU A 133 6.13 -35.27 4.69
CA GLU A 133 6.53 -34.01 5.30
C GLU A 133 7.37 -33.14 4.36
N GLN A 134 8.30 -33.74 3.61
CA GLN A 134 9.08 -33.01 2.61
C GLN A 134 8.21 -32.46 1.47
N ILE A 135 7.22 -33.21 1.00
CA ILE A 135 6.27 -32.75 -0.02
C ILE A 135 5.43 -31.59 0.53
N ASN A 136 4.97 -31.68 1.78
CA ASN A 136 4.23 -30.61 2.42
C ASN A 136 5.08 -29.33 2.55
N LEU A 137 6.33 -29.45 3.02
CA LEU A 137 7.26 -28.32 3.08
C LEU A 137 7.55 -27.72 1.69
N ALA A 138 7.67 -28.55 0.65
CA ALA A 138 7.85 -28.09 -0.72
C ALA A 138 6.61 -27.34 -1.23
N TYR A 139 5.41 -27.83 -0.91
CA TYR A 139 4.15 -27.15 -1.23
C TYR A 139 4.05 -25.80 -0.52
N LEU A 140 4.29 -25.76 0.80
CA LEU A 140 4.26 -24.52 1.59
C LEU A 140 5.36 -23.53 1.16
N SER A 141 6.49 -24.02 0.66
CA SER A 141 7.57 -23.17 0.11
C SER A 141 7.18 -22.43 -1.16
N ALA A 142 6.08 -22.79 -1.82
CA ALA A 142 5.61 -22.14 -3.04
C ALA A 142 4.78 -20.86 -2.79
N PHE A 143 4.31 -20.64 -1.56
CA PHE A 143 3.46 -19.50 -1.22
C PHE A 143 4.22 -18.44 -0.45
N VAL A 144 4.05 -17.17 -0.82
CA VAL A 144 4.75 -16.04 -0.17
C VAL A 144 4.47 -15.95 1.33
N ASP A 145 3.28 -16.37 1.76
CA ASP A 145 2.87 -16.33 3.17
C ASP A 145 3.55 -17.37 4.05
N THR A 146 3.90 -18.54 3.49
CA THR A 146 4.43 -19.68 4.25
C THR A 146 5.88 -20.00 3.92
N ALA A 147 6.40 -19.51 2.79
CA ALA A 147 7.79 -19.69 2.41
C ALA A 147 8.74 -18.97 3.38
N THR A 148 9.89 -19.59 3.62
CA THR A 148 10.95 -19.09 4.50
C THR A 148 12.33 -19.22 3.83
N GLY A 149 13.30 -18.43 4.29
CA GLY A 149 14.68 -18.43 3.81
C GLY A 149 14.79 -18.32 2.29
N ARG A 150 15.58 -19.22 1.68
CA ARG A 150 15.83 -19.22 0.22
C ARG A 150 14.59 -19.45 -0.62
N SER A 151 13.63 -20.24 -0.13
CA SER A 151 12.37 -20.44 -0.84
C SER A 151 11.61 -19.12 -0.97
N LEU A 152 11.57 -18.32 0.11
CA LEU A 152 10.97 -16.99 0.06
C LEU A 152 11.70 -16.09 -0.94
N ASP A 153 13.04 -16.09 -0.93
CA ASP A 153 13.86 -15.32 -1.87
C ASP A 153 13.51 -15.65 -3.34
N HIS A 154 13.29 -16.93 -3.66
CA HIS A 154 12.90 -17.35 -5.00
C HIS A 154 11.46 -16.93 -5.37
N VAL A 155 10.52 -17.00 -4.44
CA VAL A 155 9.13 -16.56 -4.67
C VAL A 155 9.08 -15.07 -4.94
N VAL A 156 9.79 -14.25 -4.16
CA VAL A 156 9.78 -12.78 -4.32
C VAL A 156 10.60 -12.30 -5.52
N ALA A 157 11.55 -13.09 -6.02
CA ALA A 157 12.34 -12.75 -7.21
C ALA A 157 11.49 -12.57 -8.48
N ILE A 158 10.30 -13.19 -8.54
CA ILE A 158 9.33 -12.98 -9.65
C ILE A 158 8.89 -11.51 -9.72
N LEU A 159 8.89 -10.80 -8.58
CA LEU A 159 8.53 -9.39 -8.47
C LEU A 159 9.76 -8.46 -8.60
N ASP A 160 10.91 -8.99 -9.02
CA ASP A 160 12.21 -8.28 -9.04
C ASP A 160 12.61 -7.73 -7.65
N VAL A 161 12.13 -8.40 -6.59
CA VAL A 161 12.44 -8.07 -5.21
C VAL A 161 13.58 -8.95 -4.72
N THR A 162 14.66 -8.34 -4.26
CA THR A 162 15.80 -9.05 -3.63
C THR A 162 15.90 -8.70 -2.16
N ARG A 163 16.28 -9.67 -1.32
CA ARG A 163 16.53 -9.47 0.12
C ARG A 163 17.63 -8.45 0.35
N ARG A 164 17.40 -7.53 1.29
CA ARG A 164 18.41 -6.58 1.76
C ARG A 164 19.31 -7.31 2.76
N THR A 165 20.61 -7.32 2.46
CA THR A 165 21.62 -7.97 3.31
C THR A 165 22.50 -6.89 3.93
N ALA A 166 22.88 -7.10 5.19
CA ALA A 166 23.90 -6.31 5.88
C ALA A 166 25.31 -6.62 5.36
N GLU A 167 25.45 -7.44 4.31
CA GLU A 167 26.74 -7.84 3.75
C GLU A 167 27.38 -6.72 2.93
N PHE A 168 26.61 -5.84 2.28
CA PHE A 168 27.13 -4.83 1.36
C PHE A 168 26.74 -3.41 1.78
N ALA A 169 27.67 -2.47 1.63
CA ALA A 169 27.38 -1.06 1.79
C ALA A 169 26.53 -0.55 0.62
N GLU A 170 25.53 0.26 0.94
CA GLU A 170 24.62 0.92 0.02
C GLU A 170 24.71 2.44 0.18
N GLY A 171 24.33 3.20 -0.85
CA GLY A 171 24.31 4.65 -0.79
C GLY A 171 23.65 5.27 -2.01
N LEU A 172 23.60 6.60 -2.04
CA LEU A 172 23.14 7.37 -3.19
C LEU A 172 24.34 8.02 -3.87
N VAL A 173 24.42 7.87 -5.19
CA VAL A 173 25.38 8.60 -6.03
C VAL A 173 24.61 9.53 -6.95
N THR A 174 24.98 10.80 -6.90
CA THR A 174 24.46 11.85 -7.76
C THR A 174 25.21 11.84 -9.09
N PHE A 175 24.48 11.66 -10.19
CA PHE A 175 24.97 11.77 -11.56
C PHE A 175 24.69 13.19 -12.08
N PHE A 176 25.70 13.85 -12.65
CA PHE A 176 25.60 15.22 -13.16
C PHE A 176 25.60 15.22 -14.69
N ARG A 177 24.63 15.92 -15.29
CA ARG A 177 24.51 16.09 -16.74
C ARG A 177 25.69 16.89 -17.30
N ALA A 178 26.16 16.49 -18.48
CA ALA A 178 27.13 17.26 -19.25
C ALA A 178 26.52 18.53 -19.85
N ALA A 179 27.25 19.64 -19.75
CA ALA A 179 26.86 20.92 -20.32
C ALA A 179 26.55 20.80 -21.84
N GLY A 180 25.36 21.23 -22.24
CA GLY A 180 24.89 21.18 -23.64
C GLY A 180 24.23 19.86 -24.08
N GLY A 181 24.13 18.86 -23.21
CA GLY A 181 23.40 17.62 -23.50
C GLY A 181 21.88 17.79 -23.41
N ASP A 182 21.18 17.65 -24.53
CA ASP A 182 19.72 17.69 -24.60
C ASP A 182 19.11 16.28 -24.74
N GLY A 183 17.97 16.04 -24.09
CA GLY A 183 17.25 14.76 -24.08
C GLY A 183 17.34 13.97 -22.77
N ASN A 184 16.60 12.86 -22.73
CA ASN A 184 16.55 11.95 -21.59
C ASN A 184 17.79 11.04 -21.58
N ILE A 185 18.40 10.86 -20.41
CA ILE A 185 19.57 9.99 -20.23
C ILE A 185 19.16 8.85 -19.31
N THR A 186 19.21 7.61 -19.80
CA THR A 186 18.93 6.42 -19.00
C THR A 186 20.22 5.86 -18.43
N ILE A 187 20.26 5.71 -17.10
CA ILE A 187 21.34 5.07 -16.34
C ILE A 187 20.88 3.63 -16.05
N PRO A 188 21.46 2.61 -16.69
CA PRO A 188 21.07 1.23 -16.46
C PRO A 188 21.45 0.75 -15.06
N ALA A 189 20.64 -0.15 -14.49
CA ALA A 189 21.09 -0.96 -13.37
C ALA A 189 22.37 -1.73 -13.76
N GLY A 190 23.31 -1.87 -12.83
CA GLY A 190 24.61 -2.49 -13.06
C GLY A 190 25.71 -1.54 -13.57
N THR A 191 25.43 -0.25 -13.77
CA THR A 191 26.46 0.76 -14.10
C THR A 191 27.56 0.75 -13.03
N ARG A 192 28.81 0.49 -13.45
CA ARG A 192 29.97 0.35 -12.53
C ARG A 192 30.61 1.69 -12.20
N LEU A 193 30.71 1.96 -10.90
CA LEU A 193 31.29 3.17 -10.31
C LEU A 193 32.48 2.80 -9.43
N THR A 194 33.41 3.71 -9.26
CA THR A 194 34.62 3.49 -8.45
C THR A 194 34.93 4.67 -7.56
N THR A 195 35.64 4.39 -6.47
CA THR A 195 36.27 5.44 -5.69
C THR A 195 37.35 6.17 -6.48
N THR A 196 37.72 7.37 -6.04
CA THR A 196 38.83 8.16 -6.62
C THR A 196 40.13 7.36 -6.72
N ASP A 197 40.40 6.50 -5.73
CA ASP A 197 41.60 5.67 -5.67
C ASP A 197 41.46 4.36 -6.47
N GLY A 198 40.29 4.11 -7.07
CA GLY A 198 39.99 2.88 -7.83
C GLY A 198 39.91 1.62 -6.97
N THR A 199 39.92 1.77 -5.64
CA THR A 199 40.05 0.68 -4.67
C THR A 199 38.76 -0.06 -4.42
N VAL A 200 37.62 0.63 -4.46
CA VAL A 200 36.29 0.04 -4.19
C VAL A 200 35.39 0.27 -5.39
N VAL A 201 34.69 -0.80 -5.79
CA VAL A 201 33.77 -0.78 -6.92
C VAL A 201 32.33 -0.88 -6.41
N PHE A 202 31.46 -0.06 -6.98
CA PHE A 202 30.02 -0.06 -6.74
C PHE A 202 29.27 -0.31 -8.06
N ALA A 203 28.04 -0.77 -7.95
CA ALA A 203 27.12 -0.91 -9.07
C ALA A 203 25.79 -0.21 -8.77
N ALA A 204 25.21 0.46 -9.77
CA ALA A 204 23.85 0.99 -9.67
C ALA A 204 22.85 -0.15 -9.41
N SER A 205 22.07 -0.06 -8.34
CA SER A 205 21.13 -1.12 -7.95
C SER A 205 19.80 -1.04 -8.68
N GLN A 206 19.45 0.14 -9.21
CA GLN A 206 18.21 0.36 -9.95
C GLN A 206 18.46 1.20 -11.20
N LEU A 207 17.62 1.01 -12.21
CA LEU A 207 17.57 1.88 -13.36
C LEU A 207 16.96 3.23 -12.96
N ARG A 208 17.56 4.32 -13.47
CA ARG A 208 17.04 5.68 -13.31
C ARG A 208 17.17 6.43 -14.62
N THR A 209 16.20 7.28 -14.93
CA THR A 209 16.21 8.13 -16.11
C THR A 209 16.27 9.59 -15.69
N LEU A 210 17.36 10.25 -16.05
CA LEU A 210 17.54 11.69 -15.93
C LEU A 210 16.72 12.36 -17.03
N GLN A 211 15.64 13.05 -16.65
CA GLN A 211 14.74 13.68 -17.62
C GLN A 211 15.40 14.88 -18.32
N ARG A 212 14.89 15.24 -19.50
CA ARG A 212 15.29 16.46 -20.22
C ARG A 212 15.19 17.67 -19.30
N GLY A 213 16.22 18.52 -19.28
CA GLY A 213 16.29 19.72 -18.43
C GLY A 213 16.76 19.47 -16.99
N GLN A 214 16.74 18.22 -16.51
CA GLN A 214 17.24 17.88 -15.18
C GLN A 214 18.78 17.88 -15.17
N VAL A 215 19.38 18.64 -14.24
CA VAL A 215 20.85 18.82 -14.15
C VAL A 215 21.53 17.67 -13.42
N ARG A 216 20.84 17.02 -12.48
CA ARG A 216 21.36 15.89 -11.71
C ARG A 216 20.27 14.91 -11.27
N ILE A 217 20.63 13.66 -11.03
CA ILE A 217 19.76 12.63 -10.47
C ILE A 217 20.52 11.78 -9.46
N ASP A 218 19.85 11.39 -8.39
CA ASP A 218 20.39 10.45 -7.40
C ASP A 218 20.01 9.03 -7.78
N VAL A 219 21.01 8.16 -7.84
CA VAL A 219 20.85 6.75 -8.19
C VAL A 219 21.33 5.91 -7.01
N PRO A 220 20.52 4.94 -6.54
CA PRO A 220 20.96 4.02 -5.50
C PRO A 220 22.04 3.08 -6.03
N VAL A 221 23.07 2.89 -5.22
CA VAL A 221 24.25 2.06 -5.54
C VAL A 221 24.52 1.08 -4.40
N ARG A 222 25.15 -0.04 -4.74
CA ARG A 222 25.60 -1.07 -3.80
C ARG A 222 27.03 -1.47 -4.11
N ALA A 223 27.82 -1.75 -3.08
CA ALA A 223 29.18 -2.27 -3.22
C ALA A 223 29.19 -3.59 -4.01
N ASP A 224 30.18 -3.78 -4.89
CA ASP A 224 30.35 -5.03 -5.65
C ASP A 224 30.73 -6.19 -4.71
N ARG A 225 30.55 -7.44 -5.17
CA ARG A 225 30.78 -8.68 -4.41
C ARG A 225 32.17 -8.76 -3.75
N GLY A 226 33.17 -8.12 -4.35
CA GLY A 226 34.55 -8.06 -3.84
C GLY A 226 34.75 -7.13 -2.64
N PHE A 227 33.77 -6.32 -2.27
CA PHE A 227 33.87 -5.26 -1.25
C PHE A 227 32.79 -5.37 -0.17
N ALA A 228 32.43 -6.61 0.18
CA ALA A 228 31.55 -6.89 1.31
C ALA A 228 32.13 -6.37 2.63
N GLY A 229 31.27 -6.15 3.61
CA GLY A 229 31.64 -5.73 4.95
C GLY A 229 32.11 -4.27 5.00
N ASP A 230 33.10 -4.00 5.84
CA ASP A 230 33.60 -2.63 6.08
C ASP A 230 34.37 -2.07 4.89
N ALA A 231 34.82 -2.93 3.96
CA ALA A 231 35.53 -2.54 2.75
C ALA A 231 34.68 -1.69 1.80
N GLY A 232 33.35 -1.82 1.87
CA GLY A 232 32.40 -1.02 1.08
C GLY A 232 32.05 0.33 1.70
N LEU A 233 32.47 0.61 2.94
CA LEU A 233 32.15 1.86 3.63
C LEU A 233 33.09 2.98 3.19
N VAL A 234 32.56 3.91 2.40
CA VAL A 234 33.29 5.07 1.89
C VAL A 234 32.66 6.38 2.36
N PRO A 235 33.48 7.42 2.64
CA PRO A 235 32.95 8.72 3.06
C PRO A 235 32.25 9.45 1.90
N ALA A 236 31.52 10.52 2.22
CA ALA A 236 30.98 11.45 1.24
C ALA A 236 32.06 11.94 0.27
N GLY A 237 31.73 12.04 -1.02
CA GLY A 237 32.62 12.50 -2.07
C GLY A 237 33.69 11.51 -2.52
N ALA A 238 33.72 10.29 -2.00
CA ALA A 238 34.71 9.28 -2.37
C ALA A 238 34.43 8.60 -3.73
N ILE A 239 33.16 8.45 -4.12
CA ILE A 239 32.74 7.81 -5.36
C ILE A 239 32.71 8.84 -6.48
N THR A 240 33.77 8.90 -7.28
CA THR A 240 33.95 9.92 -8.33
C THR A 240 34.16 9.34 -9.73
N GLY A 241 34.51 8.05 -9.83
CA GLY A 241 34.83 7.39 -11.08
C GLY A 241 33.66 6.61 -11.68
N MET A 242 33.53 6.63 -12.99
CA MET A 242 32.69 5.70 -13.75
C MET A 242 33.61 4.73 -14.50
N SER A 243 33.55 3.43 -14.19
CA SER A 243 34.29 2.42 -14.97
C SER A 243 33.71 2.28 -16.39
N GLN A 244 32.39 2.45 -16.50
CA GLN A 244 31.68 2.47 -17.77
C GLN A 244 31.00 3.83 -17.92
N PRO A 245 31.48 4.70 -18.83
CA PRO A 245 30.87 6.01 -19.05
C PRO A 245 29.42 5.88 -19.52
N VAL A 246 28.52 6.66 -18.92
CA VAL A 246 27.14 6.84 -19.40
C VAL A 246 27.09 8.09 -20.27
N GLY A 247 26.61 7.95 -21.50
CA GLY A 247 26.53 9.08 -22.44
C GLY A 247 25.70 10.23 -21.88
N GLY A 248 26.24 11.45 -21.91
CA GLY A 248 25.58 12.66 -21.41
C GLY A 248 25.76 12.95 -19.92
N ILE A 249 26.52 12.12 -19.18
CA ILE A 249 26.92 12.37 -17.80
C ILE A 249 28.36 12.90 -17.77
N GLU A 250 28.59 14.01 -17.07
CA GLU A 250 29.92 14.64 -16.93
C GLU A 250 30.69 14.10 -15.73
N ARG A 251 30.03 13.98 -14.58
CA ARG A 251 30.65 13.50 -13.33
C ARG A 251 29.66 12.80 -12.43
N VAL A 252 30.18 12.05 -11.48
CA VAL A 252 29.43 11.41 -10.41
C VAL A 252 30.01 11.79 -9.05
N SER A 253 29.18 11.84 -8.02
CA SER A 253 29.62 12.04 -6.63
C SER A 253 28.59 11.44 -5.68
N ASN A 254 29.00 10.71 -4.66
CA ASN A 254 28.13 10.49 -3.50
C ASN A 254 28.17 11.72 -2.60
N LEU A 255 27.01 12.25 -2.22
CA LEU A 255 26.93 13.41 -1.31
C LEU A 255 27.00 12.99 0.17
N ASP A 256 26.56 11.77 0.45
CA ASP A 256 26.56 11.16 1.78
C ASP A 256 27.50 9.94 1.81
N PRO A 257 28.01 9.55 3.00
CA PRO A 257 28.73 8.30 3.14
C PRO A 257 27.84 7.11 2.81
N THR A 258 28.44 6.04 2.26
CA THR A 258 27.73 4.77 2.11
C THR A 258 27.51 4.14 3.47
N GLN A 259 26.34 3.54 3.66
CA GLN A 259 25.94 2.93 4.91
C GLN A 259 25.64 1.46 4.70
N ARG A 260 25.74 0.67 5.76
CA ARG A 260 25.40 -0.75 5.75
C ARG A 260 24.26 -0.98 6.72
N ALA A 261 23.33 -1.86 6.37
CA ALA A 261 22.29 -2.27 7.29
C ALA A 261 22.90 -2.90 8.54
N ALA A 262 22.28 -2.66 9.71
CA ALA A 262 22.76 -3.21 10.98
C ALA A 262 22.55 -4.73 11.09
N ALA A 263 21.52 -5.24 10.41
CA ALA A 263 21.18 -6.66 10.34
C ALA A 263 20.58 -7.00 8.95
N ASP A 264 20.58 -8.29 8.62
CA ASP A 264 19.90 -8.79 7.42
C ASP A 264 18.38 -8.62 7.56
N GLU A 265 17.71 -8.33 6.45
CA GLU A 265 16.25 -8.28 6.38
C GLU A 265 15.65 -9.65 6.71
N THR A 266 14.74 -9.68 7.68
CA THR A 266 14.05 -10.89 8.13
C THR A 266 13.05 -11.38 7.08
N ASP A 267 12.61 -12.64 7.19
CA ASP A 267 11.59 -13.20 6.28
C ASP A 267 10.27 -12.42 6.35
N ASP A 268 9.89 -11.93 7.53
CA ASP A 268 8.66 -11.18 7.73
C ASP A 268 8.74 -9.80 7.06
N GLU A 269 9.86 -9.09 7.21
CA GLU A 269 10.09 -7.80 6.54
C GLU A 269 10.12 -7.95 5.02
N LEU A 270 10.82 -8.98 4.51
CA LEU A 270 10.87 -9.27 3.08
C LEU A 270 9.48 -9.57 2.52
N ARG A 271 8.69 -10.38 3.25
CA ARG A 271 7.32 -10.74 2.86
C ARG A 271 6.42 -9.51 2.77
N GLU A 272 6.43 -8.65 3.78
CA GLU A 272 5.61 -7.43 3.78
C GLU A 272 6.02 -6.49 2.64
N ARG A 273 7.34 -6.33 2.40
CA ARG A 273 7.83 -5.52 1.28
C ARG A 273 7.42 -6.13 -0.07
N ALA A 274 7.53 -7.43 -0.26
CA ALA A 274 7.13 -8.10 -1.50
C ALA A 274 5.61 -7.95 -1.76
N LYS A 275 4.78 -8.08 -0.71
CA LYS A 275 3.33 -7.81 -0.80
C LYS A 275 3.04 -6.36 -1.18
N ALA A 276 3.78 -5.40 -0.62
CA ALA A 276 3.64 -3.99 -0.97
C ALA A 276 3.97 -3.75 -2.46
N VAL A 277 5.05 -4.34 -2.98
CA VAL A 277 5.40 -4.26 -4.41
C VAL A 277 4.31 -4.88 -5.28
N LEU A 278 3.80 -6.06 -4.94
CA LEU A 278 2.71 -6.71 -5.67
C LEU A 278 1.45 -5.83 -5.72
N ARG A 279 1.10 -5.18 -4.60
CA ARG A 279 -0.01 -4.21 -4.55
C ARG A 279 0.27 -2.99 -5.42
N GLY A 280 1.51 -2.50 -5.45
CA GLY A 280 1.95 -1.39 -6.30
C GLY A 280 1.95 -1.69 -7.81
N LEU A 281 2.09 -2.95 -8.23
CA LEU A 281 1.96 -3.36 -9.63
C LEU A 281 0.53 -3.15 -10.16
N GLY A 282 -0.47 -3.20 -9.28
CA GLY A 282 -1.86 -2.93 -9.62
C GLY A 282 -2.13 -1.45 -9.85
N LYS A 283 -1.88 -0.95 -11.06
CA LYS A 283 -2.28 0.42 -11.46
C LYS A 283 -3.78 0.63 -11.21
N ALA A 284 -4.13 1.83 -10.74
CA ALA A 284 -5.50 2.26 -10.41
C ALA A 284 -6.23 1.48 -9.31
N THR A 285 -5.51 0.77 -8.44
CA THR A 285 -6.10 0.31 -7.18
C THR A 285 -5.95 1.38 -6.11
N ILE A 286 -6.88 1.42 -5.15
CA ILE A 286 -6.79 2.28 -3.96
C ILE A 286 -5.41 2.15 -3.29
N ALA A 287 -4.92 0.91 -3.16
CA ALA A 287 -3.62 0.63 -2.55
C ALA A 287 -2.43 1.19 -3.36
N ALA A 288 -2.49 1.17 -4.69
CA ALA A 288 -1.43 1.74 -5.53
C ALA A 288 -1.44 3.28 -5.49
N LEU A 289 -2.61 3.90 -5.41
CA LEU A 289 -2.71 5.36 -5.23
C LEU A 289 -2.22 5.80 -3.85
N ASP A 290 -2.60 5.09 -2.78
CA ASP A 290 -2.06 5.31 -1.42
C ASP A 290 -0.53 5.19 -1.41
N LEU A 291 0.01 4.14 -2.03
CA LEU A 291 1.46 3.94 -2.14
C LEU A 291 2.13 5.09 -2.90
N ALA A 292 1.60 5.50 -4.06
CA ALA A 292 2.16 6.59 -4.87
C ALA A 292 2.22 7.92 -4.09
N VAL A 293 1.17 8.22 -3.31
CA VAL A 293 1.14 9.40 -2.43
C VAL A 293 2.21 9.30 -1.34
N ARG A 294 2.33 8.14 -0.68
CA ARG A 294 3.32 7.93 0.39
C ARG A 294 4.76 7.96 -0.11
N GLU A 295 5.04 7.39 -1.28
CA GLU A 295 6.37 7.45 -1.91
C GLU A 295 6.75 8.88 -2.28
N GLY A 296 5.77 9.67 -2.73
CA GLY A 296 5.92 11.12 -2.91
C GLY A 296 5.97 11.92 -1.61
N ARG A 297 6.06 11.25 -0.44
CA ARG A 297 5.97 11.76 0.95
C ARG A 297 4.79 12.69 1.24
N GLY A 298 3.67 12.49 0.55
CA GLY A 298 2.38 13.00 0.99
C GLY A 298 1.74 12.03 1.99
N THR A 299 0.72 12.51 2.73
CA THR A 299 -0.10 11.67 3.61
C THR A 299 -1.53 11.63 3.07
N PRO A 300 -2.03 10.47 2.61
CA PRO A 300 -3.44 10.35 2.23
C PRO A 300 -4.31 10.45 3.48
N VAL A 301 -5.36 11.27 3.39
CA VAL A 301 -6.29 11.57 4.49
C VAL A 301 -7.60 10.82 4.26
N GLU A 302 -8.23 11.04 3.11
CA GLU A 302 -9.50 10.43 2.70
C GLU A 302 -9.40 9.94 1.26
N LEU A 303 -10.16 8.90 0.93
CA LEU A 303 -10.14 8.32 -0.39
C LEU A 303 -11.56 7.93 -0.82
N PHE A 304 -11.91 8.33 -2.03
CA PHE A 304 -13.25 8.19 -2.60
C PHE A 304 -13.20 7.25 -3.80
N ASP A 305 -13.98 6.17 -3.76
CA ASP A 305 -14.06 5.13 -4.79
C ASP A 305 -15.51 4.93 -5.25
N PRO A 306 -15.77 4.55 -6.52
CA PRO A 306 -17.14 4.38 -7.00
C PRO A 306 -17.91 3.26 -6.30
N ASN A 307 -17.20 2.26 -5.77
CA ASN A 307 -17.78 1.16 -5.00
C ASN A 307 -17.67 1.39 -3.48
N GLY A 308 -17.27 2.59 -3.05
CA GLY A 308 -17.14 2.96 -1.66
C GLY A 308 -18.48 3.18 -0.94
N PRO A 309 -18.44 3.32 0.40
CA PRO A 309 -19.55 3.84 1.20
C PRO A 309 -20.08 5.18 0.65
N LEU A 310 -21.34 5.53 0.93
CA LEU A 310 -22.00 6.71 0.35
C LEU A 310 -21.24 8.02 0.60
N ASP A 311 -20.71 8.20 1.81
CA ASP A 311 -19.93 9.37 2.25
C ASP A 311 -18.51 9.41 1.65
N HIS A 312 -18.06 8.32 1.01
CA HIS A 312 -16.75 8.20 0.35
C HIS A 312 -16.90 7.70 -1.10
N ARG A 313 -18.01 8.07 -1.75
CA ARG A 313 -18.33 7.62 -3.11
C ARG A 313 -17.94 8.64 -4.17
N SER A 314 -17.14 8.21 -5.13
CA SER A 314 -16.86 8.95 -6.35
C SER A 314 -17.79 8.55 -7.52
N GLU A 315 -17.84 9.38 -8.57
CA GLU A 315 -18.52 9.01 -9.82
C GLU A 315 -17.88 7.76 -10.46
N PRO A 316 -18.65 6.89 -11.13
CA PRO A 316 -18.08 5.78 -11.89
C PRO A 316 -16.98 6.21 -12.85
N GLY A 317 -15.82 5.56 -12.77
CA GLY A 317 -14.64 5.91 -13.57
C GLY A 317 -13.81 7.06 -13.01
N ALA A 318 -14.15 7.60 -11.85
CA ALA A 318 -13.36 8.59 -11.12
C ALA A 318 -12.93 8.07 -9.73
N VAL A 319 -11.76 8.50 -9.27
CA VAL A 319 -11.27 8.28 -7.90
C VAL A 319 -10.73 9.61 -7.42
N THR A 320 -11.13 10.03 -6.22
CA THR A 320 -10.61 11.25 -5.58
C THR A 320 -9.81 10.86 -4.36
N VAL A 321 -8.61 11.42 -4.24
CA VAL A 321 -7.75 11.25 -3.06
C VAL A 321 -7.56 12.61 -2.41
N VAL A 322 -7.92 12.72 -1.14
CA VAL A 322 -7.62 13.89 -0.31
C VAL A 322 -6.28 13.65 0.36
N VAL A 323 -5.35 14.59 0.20
CA VAL A 323 -4.00 14.50 0.75
C VAL A 323 -3.65 15.67 1.64
N ASP A 324 -2.82 15.36 2.63
CA ASP A 324 -2.05 16.32 3.39
C ASP A 324 -0.61 16.31 2.85
N ALA A 325 -0.22 17.44 2.25
CA ALA A 325 1.09 17.64 1.65
C ALA A 325 1.38 19.14 1.54
N GLU A 326 2.66 19.51 1.54
CA GLU A 326 3.12 20.87 1.33
C GLU A 326 2.73 21.36 -0.09
N PRO A 327 2.26 22.63 -0.25
CA PRO A 327 1.79 23.16 -1.54
C PRO A 327 2.79 23.00 -2.69
N GLU A 328 4.07 23.24 -2.45
CA GLU A 328 5.15 23.10 -3.44
C GLU A 328 5.31 21.65 -3.98
N ARG A 329 4.81 20.66 -3.23
CA ARG A 329 4.92 19.24 -3.59
C ARG A 329 3.71 18.70 -4.32
N LEU A 330 2.56 19.37 -4.18
CA LEU A 330 1.31 18.92 -4.79
C LEU A 330 1.46 18.62 -6.29
N PRO A 331 2.14 19.43 -7.11
CA PRO A 331 2.32 19.12 -8.54
C PRO A 331 3.03 17.79 -8.80
N SER A 332 4.08 17.49 -8.02
CA SER A 332 4.82 16.22 -8.15
C SER A 332 3.98 15.02 -7.71
N LEU A 333 3.12 15.20 -6.70
CA LEU A 333 2.18 14.16 -6.26
C LEU A 333 1.07 13.92 -7.29
N VAL A 334 0.53 14.98 -7.89
CA VAL A 334 -0.45 14.90 -8.99
C VAL A 334 0.12 14.08 -10.14
N ASP A 335 1.36 14.37 -10.56
CA ASP A 335 2.04 13.61 -11.62
C ASP A 335 2.22 12.13 -11.27
N ALA A 336 2.62 11.82 -10.03
CA ALA A 336 2.79 10.45 -9.55
C ALA A 336 1.45 9.67 -9.53
N VAL A 337 0.38 10.31 -9.07
CA VAL A 337 -0.98 9.77 -9.07
C VAL A 337 -1.46 9.55 -10.50
N HIS A 338 -1.25 10.51 -11.40
CA HIS A 338 -1.60 10.38 -12.81
C HIS A 338 -0.81 9.28 -13.54
N ALA A 339 0.46 9.04 -13.20
CA ALA A 339 1.24 7.94 -13.75
C ALA A 339 0.78 6.55 -13.28
N THR A 340 0.10 6.52 -12.13
CA THR A 340 -0.40 5.31 -11.45
C THR A 340 -1.85 4.97 -11.84
N ARG A 341 -2.60 5.91 -12.44
CA ARG A 341 -3.98 5.67 -12.91
C ARG A 341 -4.03 4.72 -14.12
N ALA A 342 -5.18 4.08 -14.30
CA ALA A 342 -5.47 3.21 -15.44
C ALA A 342 -6.08 4.03 -16.58
N ALA A 343 -5.96 3.51 -17.80
CA ALA A 343 -6.63 4.11 -18.94
C ALA A 343 -8.15 4.16 -18.70
N GLY A 344 -8.75 5.33 -18.88
CA GLY A 344 -10.18 5.55 -18.67
C GLY A 344 -10.59 5.89 -17.23
N VAL A 345 -9.66 5.90 -16.26
CA VAL A 345 -9.92 6.37 -14.89
C VAL A 345 -9.45 7.81 -14.72
N LEU A 346 -10.30 8.69 -14.22
CA LEU A 346 -9.95 10.03 -13.75
C LEU A 346 -9.48 9.94 -12.29
N ALA A 347 -8.21 10.21 -12.04
CA ALA A 347 -7.68 10.29 -10.67
C ALA A 347 -7.50 11.77 -10.31
N THR A 348 -8.23 12.24 -9.32
CA THR A 348 -8.21 13.62 -8.84
C THR A 348 -7.52 13.68 -7.49
N LEU A 349 -6.55 14.57 -7.33
CA LEU A 349 -5.84 14.77 -6.07
C LEU A 349 -6.24 16.13 -5.49
N VAL A 350 -6.84 16.14 -4.32
CA VAL A 350 -7.31 17.36 -3.64
C VAL A 350 -6.52 17.52 -2.34
N ALA A 351 -6.05 18.73 -2.05
CA ALA A 351 -5.36 19.03 -0.80
C ALA A 351 -6.13 20.08 0.00
N ARG A 352 -6.05 19.99 1.33
CA ARG A 352 -6.75 20.90 2.26
C ARG A 352 -6.02 22.26 2.34
N TYR A 353 -6.23 23.09 1.32
CA TYR A 353 -5.56 24.38 1.16
C TYR A 353 -6.48 25.58 1.31
N VAL A 354 -5.97 26.62 1.94
CA VAL A 354 -6.47 28.00 1.82
C VAL A 354 -5.64 28.68 0.74
N PHE A 355 -6.25 28.94 -0.40
CA PHE A 355 -5.67 29.63 -1.53
C PHE A 355 -5.70 31.14 -1.30
N VAL A 356 -4.57 31.79 -1.54
CA VAL A 356 -4.43 33.24 -1.40
C VAL A 356 -3.92 33.83 -2.70
N THR A 357 -4.68 34.78 -3.26
CA THR A 357 -4.35 35.53 -4.47
C THR A 357 -4.22 37.02 -4.13
N PRO A 358 -3.04 37.47 -3.69
CA PRO A 358 -2.80 38.89 -3.46
C PRO A 358 -2.68 39.62 -4.81
N ARG A 359 -3.37 40.75 -4.95
CA ARG A 359 -3.28 41.66 -6.09
C ARG A 359 -2.29 42.76 -5.73
N VAL A 360 -1.13 42.78 -6.37
CA VAL A 360 -0.01 43.64 -5.97
C VAL A 360 0.14 44.78 -6.96
N ARG A 361 0.28 46.01 -6.46
CA ARG A 361 0.78 47.15 -7.24
C ARG A 361 2.19 47.46 -6.76
N ALA A 362 3.15 47.47 -7.68
CA ALA A 362 4.55 47.75 -7.41
C ALA A 362 5.06 48.90 -8.27
N THR A 363 5.79 49.82 -7.65
CA THR A 363 6.55 50.87 -8.32
C THR A 363 7.95 50.33 -8.58
N ILE A 364 8.40 50.39 -9.83
CA ILE A 364 9.66 49.79 -10.28
C ILE A 364 10.67 50.82 -10.77
N THR A 365 11.94 50.43 -10.87
CA THR A 365 13.00 51.26 -11.44
C THR A 365 12.58 51.79 -12.83
N PRO A 366 12.56 53.13 -13.05
CA PRO A 366 12.08 53.69 -14.29
C PRO A 366 12.95 53.30 -15.49
N GLY A 367 12.29 53.05 -16.62
CA GLY A 367 12.96 52.80 -17.90
C GLY A 367 13.37 51.35 -18.15
N LEU A 368 12.86 50.40 -17.34
CA LEU A 368 13.05 48.97 -17.60
C LEU A 368 12.38 48.56 -18.93
N PRO A 369 13.08 47.75 -19.77
CA PRO A 369 12.48 47.19 -20.98
C PRO A 369 11.34 46.22 -20.62
N ASN A 370 10.43 45.94 -21.56
CA ASN A 370 9.27 45.08 -21.33
C ASN A 370 9.65 43.71 -20.73
N LEU A 371 10.73 43.09 -21.19
CA LEU A 371 11.23 41.83 -20.62
C LEU A 371 11.65 41.98 -19.15
N GLY A 372 12.24 43.11 -18.77
CA GLY A 372 12.58 43.41 -17.37
C GLY A 372 11.33 43.59 -16.51
N ARG A 373 10.29 44.25 -17.05
CA ARG A 373 8.99 44.40 -16.34
C ARG A 373 8.31 43.05 -16.11
N GLU A 374 8.33 42.16 -17.10
CA GLU A 374 7.82 40.79 -16.96
C GLU A 374 8.64 39.96 -15.95
N GLN A 375 9.97 40.13 -15.96
CA GLN A 375 10.83 39.47 -14.98
C GLN A 375 10.49 39.92 -13.55
N VAL A 376 10.33 41.23 -13.31
CA VAL A 376 9.95 41.75 -11.98
C VAL A 376 8.59 41.19 -11.52
N ARG A 377 7.60 41.07 -12.43
CA ARG A 377 6.32 40.41 -12.11
C ARG A 377 6.53 38.97 -11.66
N SER A 378 7.36 38.21 -12.39
CA SER A 378 7.70 36.82 -12.04
C SER A 378 8.46 36.73 -10.72
N ASP A 379 9.38 37.67 -10.45
CA ASP A 379 10.19 37.69 -9.23
C ASP A 379 9.34 38.05 -8.00
N ILE A 380 8.34 38.92 -8.14
CA ILE A 380 7.34 39.21 -7.10
C ILE A 380 6.52 37.95 -6.76
N VAL A 381 6.03 37.24 -7.78
CA VAL A 381 5.31 35.97 -7.56
C VAL A 381 6.22 34.96 -6.86
N ALA A 382 7.47 34.82 -7.29
CA ALA A 382 8.44 33.91 -6.69
C ALA A 382 8.79 34.29 -5.23
N ALA A 383 8.89 35.58 -4.91
CA ALA A 383 9.16 36.06 -3.56
C ALA A 383 8.00 35.77 -2.60
N LEU A 384 6.76 35.96 -3.07
CA LEU A 384 5.58 35.59 -2.30
C LEU A 384 5.43 34.07 -2.16
N ALA A 385 5.77 33.30 -3.20
CA ALA A 385 5.76 31.84 -3.15
C ALA A 385 6.75 31.35 -2.09
N ALA A 386 8.00 31.84 -2.12
CA ALA A 386 9.02 31.49 -1.15
C ALA A 386 8.64 31.85 0.30
N TYR A 387 7.87 32.92 0.51
CA TYR A 387 7.32 33.25 1.82
C TYR A 387 6.25 32.23 2.26
N VAL A 388 5.29 31.92 1.39
CA VAL A 388 4.20 30.98 1.67
C VAL A 388 4.72 29.55 1.87
N ASP A 389 5.70 29.12 1.06
CA ASP A 389 6.34 27.81 1.16
C ASP A 389 7.11 27.64 2.50
N GLY A 390 7.46 28.75 3.16
CA GLY A 390 8.06 28.75 4.50
C GLY A 390 7.06 28.56 5.65
N LEU A 391 5.75 28.59 5.39
CA LEU A 391 4.71 28.41 6.40
C LEU A 391 4.47 26.92 6.66
N THR A 392 4.19 26.56 7.91
CA THR A 392 3.76 25.20 8.27
C THR A 392 2.24 25.10 8.35
N ARG A 393 1.74 23.87 8.40
CA ARG A 393 0.30 23.59 8.52
C ARG A 393 -0.31 24.31 9.73
N GLY A 394 -1.34 25.13 9.50
CA GLY A 394 -2.01 25.93 10.51
C GLY A 394 -1.38 27.30 10.80
N ASP A 395 -0.20 27.60 10.24
CA ASP A 395 0.40 28.93 10.37
C ASP A 395 -0.37 29.95 9.52
N PRO A 396 -0.79 31.09 10.10
CA PRO A 396 -1.44 32.14 9.34
C PRO A 396 -0.44 32.89 8.46
N ALA A 397 -0.90 33.39 7.31
CA ALA A 397 -0.09 34.26 6.47
C ALA A 397 -0.27 35.73 6.89
N ASP A 398 0.82 36.33 7.35
CA ASP A 398 0.88 37.75 7.72
C ASP A 398 1.08 38.67 6.50
N GLY A 399 0.22 39.69 6.38
CA GLY A 399 0.23 40.65 5.27
C GLY A 399 1.46 41.57 5.28
N ALA A 400 2.02 41.90 6.44
CA ALA A 400 3.20 42.74 6.55
C ALA A 400 4.45 41.96 6.10
N ALA A 401 4.54 40.67 6.43
CA ALA A 401 5.58 39.78 5.94
C ALA A 401 5.46 39.55 4.42
N MET A 402 4.26 39.39 3.88
CA MET A 402 4.03 39.34 2.42
C MET A 402 4.52 40.61 1.73
N LEU A 403 4.11 41.80 2.20
CA LEU A 403 4.59 43.07 1.64
C LEU A 403 6.10 43.24 1.76
N LYS A 404 6.69 42.80 2.87
CA LYS A 404 8.14 42.82 3.06
C LYS A 404 8.85 41.93 2.04
N ALA A 405 8.31 40.75 1.73
CA ALA A 405 8.87 39.86 0.71
C ALA A 405 8.84 40.52 -0.68
N VAL A 406 7.72 41.16 -1.04
CA VAL A 406 7.59 41.90 -2.31
C VAL A 406 8.60 43.06 -2.40
N ARG A 407 8.75 43.85 -1.33
CA ARG A 407 9.70 44.98 -1.28
C ARG A 407 11.17 44.57 -1.31
N ALA A 408 11.47 43.29 -1.06
CA ALA A 408 12.83 42.76 -1.12
C ALA A 408 13.24 42.36 -2.56
N VAL A 409 12.30 42.34 -3.50
CA VAL A 409 12.57 42.04 -4.92
C VAL A 409 13.39 43.18 -5.53
N ALA A 410 14.41 42.81 -6.32
CA ALA A 410 15.23 43.78 -7.03
C ALA A 410 14.35 44.65 -7.96
N ASP A 411 14.74 45.91 -8.12
CA ASP A 411 14.02 46.90 -8.93
C ASP A 411 12.62 47.30 -8.44
N VAL A 412 12.16 46.83 -7.27
CA VAL A 412 10.93 47.32 -6.62
C VAL A 412 11.29 48.41 -5.61
N SER A 413 10.77 49.63 -5.83
CA SER A 413 10.98 50.76 -4.90
C SER A 413 9.86 50.88 -3.87
N GLU A 414 8.62 50.63 -4.28
CA GLU A 414 7.44 50.65 -3.42
C GLU A 414 6.48 49.53 -3.82
N ALA A 415 5.70 49.03 -2.86
CA ALA A 415 4.67 48.04 -3.13
C ALA A 415 3.51 48.16 -2.14
N THR A 416 2.30 47.96 -2.68
CA THR A 416 1.05 47.86 -1.95
C THR A 416 0.26 46.63 -2.43
N VAL A 417 -0.44 45.98 -1.50
CA VAL A 417 -1.43 44.95 -1.83
C VAL A 417 -2.76 45.67 -1.97
N VAL A 418 -3.34 45.65 -3.17
CA VAL A 418 -4.58 46.37 -3.49
C VAL A 418 -5.80 45.56 -3.08
N ASP A 419 -5.71 44.24 -3.19
CA ASP A 419 -6.78 43.32 -2.83
C ASP A 419 -6.18 41.94 -2.50
N VAL A 420 -6.90 41.14 -1.73
CA VAL A 420 -6.54 39.75 -1.42
C VAL A 420 -7.78 38.89 -1.59
N VAL A 421 -7.78 38.07 -2.63
CA VAL A 421 -8.81 37.05 -2.79
C VAL A 421 -8.38 35.82 -2.00
N VAL A 422 -9.24 35.38 -1.09
CA VAL A 422 -9.04 34.15 -0.31
C VAL A 422 -10.12 33.16 -0.69
N ALA A 423 -9.70 31.94 -0.98
CA ALA A 423 -10.60 30.81 -1.25
C ALA A 423 -10.10 29.57 -0.52
N ARG A 424 -10.99 28.64 -0.20
CA ARG A 424 -10.62 27.34 0.38
C ARG A 424 -10.89 26.23 -0.64
N ALA A 425 -10.14 25.14 -0.53
CA ALA A 425 -10.42 23.92 -1.29
C ALA A 425 -11.85 23.43 -1.02
N ASP A 426 -12.55 23.04 -2.09
CA ASP A 426 -13.89 22.48 -1.99
C ASP A 426 -13.84 21.00 -1.62
N LEU A 427 -13.97 20.73 -0.32
CA LEU A 427 -14.06 19.36 0.21
C LEU A 427 -15.49 18.82 0.17
N ALA A 428 -16.47 19.66 -0.14
CA ALA A 428 -17.79 19.19 -0.47
C ALA A 428 -17.75 18.65 -1.91
N GLY A 429 -18.30 17.46 -2.14
CA GLY A 429 -18.55 17.02 -3.51
C GLY A 429 -19.48 17.97 -4.26
N PRO A 430 -19.71 17.75 -5.56
CA PRO A 430 -20.53 18.62 -6.41
C PRO A 430 -21.93 18.97 -5.84
N ASP A 431 -22.46 18.13 -4.95
CA ASP A 431 -23.77 18.32 -4.31
C ASP A 431 -23.72 18.75 -2.82
N GLY A 432 -22.52 18.82 -2.21
CA GLY A 432 -22.30 19.10 -0.77
C GLY A 432 -23.06 18.19 0.21
N ASP A 433 -22.94 18.47 1.51
CA ASP A 433 -23.71 17.75 2.55
C ASP A 433 -25.24 17.96 2.40
N GLY A 434 -25.65 19.04 1.72
CA GLY A 434 -27.03 19.40 1.47
C GLY A 434 -27.73 18.55 0.40
N GLY A 435 -27.01 18.04 -0.60
CA GLY A 435 -27.62 17.39 -1.76
C GLY A 435 -28.38 16.10 -1.43
N LEU A 436 -27.81 15.25 -0.56
CA LEU A 436 -28.52 14.06 -0.08
C LEU A 436 -29.72 14.43 0.79
N VAL A 437 -29.57 15.43 1.66
CA VAL A 437 -30.66 15.89 2.52
C VAL A 437 -31.81 16.45 1.68
N ASP A 438 -31.51 17.25 0.66
CA ASP A 438 -32.49 17.81 -0.26
C ASP A 438 -33.16 16.72 -1.10
N ALA A 439 -32.40 15.73 -1.60
CA ALA A 439 -32.95 14.58 -2.31
C ALA A 439 -33.88 13.74 -1.42
N LEU A 440 -33.50 13.52 -0.16
CA LEU A 440 -34.33 12.82 0.83
C LEU A 440 -35.59 13.62 1.18
N VAL A 441 -35.47 14.93 1.41
CA VAL A 441 -36.61 15.83 1.68
C VAL A 441 -37.55 15.86 0.49
N GLN A 442 -37.03 15.91 -0.74
CA GLN A 442 -37.81 15.85 -1.97
C GLN A 442 -38.49 14.49 -2.14
N ALA A 443 -37.81 13.38 -1.84
CA ALA A 443 -38.39 12.04 -1.86
C ALA A 443 -39.53 11.89 -0.85
N VAL A 444 -39.39 12.44 0.36
CA VAL A 444 -40.47 12.49 1.36
C VAL A 444 -41.64 13.36 0.87
N ALA A 445 -41.35 14.51 0.24
CA ALA A 445 -42.37 15.44 -0.23
C ALA A 445 -43.18 14.90 -1.42
N LEU A 446 -42.56 14.10 -2.29
CA LEU A 446 -43.19 13.52 -3.48
C LEU A 446 -43.85 12.16 -3.21
N ALA A 447 -43.54 11.51 -2.09
CA ALA A 447 -44.14 10.23 -1.74
C ALA A 447 -45.65 10.36 -1.45
N PRO A 448 -46.51 9.45 -1.95
CA PRO A 448 -47.93 9.44 -1.65
C PRO A 448 -48.21 9.31 -0.14
N ALA A 449 -49.02 10.22 0.40
CA ALA A 449 -49.36 10.23 1.82
C ALA A 449 -50.07 8.92 2.23
N GLY A 450 -49.57 8.26 3.28
CA GLY A 450 -50.13 7.03 3.83
C GLY A 450 -49.63 5.72 3.20
N ASP A 451 -48.76 5.80 2.19
CA ASP A 451 -48.14 4.62 1.57
C ASP A 451 -46.69 4.43 2.04
N ALA A 452 -46.50 3.58 3.05
CA ALA A 452 -45.17 3.30 3.61
C ALA A 452 -44.26 2.51 2.66
N ALA A 453 -44.79 1.81 1.66
CA ALA A 453 -43.99 1.10 0.68
C ALA A 453 -43.46 2.06 -0.38
N ALA A 454 -44.32 2.97 -0.88
CA ALA A 454 -43.93 4.01 -1.81
C ALA A 454 -42.91 5.00 -1.20
N LEU A 455 -43.10 5.39 0.07
CA LEU A 455 -42.14 6.24 0.78
C LEU A 455 -40.78 5.54 0.94
N ARG A 456 -40.74 4.26 1.32
CA ARG A 456 -39.47 3.51 1.40
C ARG A 456 -38.80 3.39 0.04
N ALA A 457 -39.56 3.14 -1.02
CA ALA A 457 -39.02 3.05 -2.37
C ALA A 457 -38.42 4.40 -2.82
N ALA A 458 -39.12 5.51 -2.58
CA ALA A 458 -38.63 6.86 -2.91
C ALA A 458 -37.37 7.24 -2.12
N LEU A 459 -37.32 6.91 -0.82
CA LEU A 459 -36.14 7.13 0.01
C LEU A 459 -34.95 6.26 -0.45
N ALA A 460 -35.18 4.98 -0.74
CA ALA A 460 -34.15 4.09 -1.26
C ALA A 460 -33.62 4.56 -2.62
N ASP A 461 -34.50 5.06 -3.48
CA ASP A 461 -34.14 5.62 -4.78
C ASP A 461 -33.30 6.89 -4.64
N ALA A 462 -33.68 7.80 -3.74
CA ALA A 462 -32.90 9.00 -3.42
C ALA A 462 -31.52 8.69 -2.86
N VAL A 463 -31.39 7.67 -2.00
CA VAL A 463 -30.08 7.22 -1.48
C VAL A 463 -29.24 6.56 -2.57
N THR A 464 -29.87 5.86 -3.51
CA THR A 464 -29.16 5.18 -4.61
C THR A 464 -28.65 6.17 -5.66
N HIS A 465 -29.40 7.25 -5.88
CA HIS A 465 -29.09 8.31 -6.85
C HIS A 465 -28.44 9.55 -6.23
N ALA A 466 -28.20 9.56 -4.92
CA ALA A 466 -27.30 10.53 -4.31
C ALA A 466 -25.97 10.38 -5.03
N GLY A 467 -25.60 11.40 -5.82
CA GLY A 467 -24.47 11.38 -6.72
C GLY A 467 -23.15 11.28 -5.96
N SER A 468 -22.06 11.63 -6.62
CA SER A 468 -20.78 11.67 -5.92
C SER A 468 -20.72 12.74 -4.83
N HIS A 469 -20.22 12.34 -3.67
CA HIS A 469 -19.81 13.24 -2.58
C HIS A 469 -18.30 13.51 -2.59
N ALA A 470 -17.60 13.10 -3.63
CA ALA A 470 -16.16 13.22 -3.70
C ALA A 470 -15.73 14.68 -3.90
N PRO A 471 -14.74 15.17 -3.15
CA PRO A 471 -14.16 16.50 -3.31
C PRO A 471 -13.76 16.80 -4.75
N SER A 472 -13.77 18.08 -5.10
CA SER A 472 -13.35 18.56 -6.41
C SER A 472 -12.14 19.49 -6.32
N GLU A 473 -11.54 19.82 -7.46
CA GLU A 473 -10.49 20.85 -7.54
C GLU A 473 -11.06 22.29 -7.47
N ALA A 474 -12.37 22.43 -7.25
CA ALA A 474 -13.00 23.73 -7.12
C ALA A 474 -12.51 24.48 -5.89
N ARG A 475 -12.65 25.81 -5.96
CA ARG A 475 -12.24 26.73 -4.90
C ARG A 475 -13.46 27.53 -4.50
N VAL A 476 -13.76 27.53 -3.21
CA VAL A 476 -14.88 28.29 -2.64
C VAL A 476 -14.33 29.60 -2.09
N PRO A 477 -14.71 30.77 -2.65
CA PRO A 477 -14.30 32.06 -2.10
C PRO A 477 -14.77 32.20 -0.65
N ASP A 478 -13.84 32.55 0.24
CA ASP A 478 -14.12 32.69 1.67
C ASP A 478 -13.36 33.89 2.26
N ARG A 479 -13.98 35.08 2.15
CA ARG A 479 -13.42 36.31 2.73
C ARG A 479 -13.38 36.26 4.27
N SER A 480 -14.10 35.34 4.91
CA SER A 480 -14.06 35.23 6.38
C SER A 480 -12.71 34.74 6.91
N LEU A 481 -11.86 34.17 6.04
CA LEU A 481 -10.49 33.79 6.37
C LEU A 481 -9.50 34.97 6.32
N LEU A 482 -9.91 36.11 5.75
CA LEU A 482 -9.10 37.34 5.70
C LEU A 482 -9.47 38.25 6.87
N ARG A 483 -8.61 38.32 7.89
CA ARG A 483 -8.84 39.06 9.15
C ARG A 483 -7.93 40.26 9.29
N SER A 484 -8.39 41.25 10.05
CA SER A 484 -7.55 42.36 10.49
C SER A 484 -6.44 41.86 11.43
N ALA A 485 -5.19 42.26 11.20
CA ALA A 485 -4.10 41.97 12.13
C ALA A 485 -4.22 42.81 13.42
N ALA A 486 -4.88 43.97 13.35
CA ALA A 486 -5.12 44.85 14.50
C ALA A 486 -6.29 44.35 15.37
N THR A 487 -7.34 43.81 14.73
CA THR A 487 -8.53 43.27 15.40
C THR A 487 -8.88 41.89 14.82
N PRO A 488 -8.24 40.80 15.29
CA PRO A 488 -8.33 39.46 14.67
C PRO A 488 -9.76 38.87 14.53
N ALA A 489 -10.72 39.38 15.29
CA ALA A 489 -12.12 38.94 15.22
C ALA A 489 -12.88 39.54 14.02
N THR A 490 -12.40 40.63 13.41
CA THR A 490 -13.08 41.33 12.30
C THR A 490 -12.42 41.01 10.96
N PRO A 491 -13.20 40.95 9.86
CA PRO A 491 -12.63 40.89 8.52
C PRO A 491 -11.71 42.10 8.25
N ALA A 492 -10.68 41.92 7.43
CA ALA A 492 -9.80 43.02 7.05
C ALA A 492 -10.54 44.04 6.17
N THR A 493 -10.34 45.33 6.44
CA THR A 493 -10.80 46.43 5.58
C THR A 493 -9.82 46.64 4.42
N ASP A 494 -10.26 47.32 3.37
CA ASP A 494 -9.40 47.61 2.22
C ASP A 494 -8.22 48.51 2.62
N GLU A 495 -8.43 49.45 3.55
CA GLU A 495 -7.36 50.28 4.13
C GLU A 495 -6.31 49.43 4.88
N GLU A 496 -6.76 48.41 5.61
CA GLU A 496 -5.86 47.47 6.29
C GLU A 496 -5.13 46.55 5.31
N ILE A 497 -5.76 46.17 4.20
CA ILE A 497 -5.13 45.40 3.12
C ILE A 497 -4.01 46.20 2.47
N GLU A 498 -4.29 47.46 2.10
CA GLU A 498 -3.30 48.38 1.51
C GLU A 498 -2.14 48.67 2.47
N ALA A 499 -2.42 48.79 3.77
CA ALA A 499 -1.41 48.96 4.81
C ALA A 499 -0.63 47.67 5.14
N GLY A 500 -1.07 46.51 4.66
CA GLY A 500 -0.51 45.20 4.99
C GLY A 500 -0.86 44.70 6.40
N THR A 501 -1.81 45.34 7.08
CA THR A 501 -2.23 44.99 8.45
C THR A 501 -3.36 43.98 8.44
N PHE A 502 -3.17 42.89 7.70
CA PHE A 502 -4.12 41.78 7.59
C PHE A 502 -3.44 40.44 7.85
N THR A 503 -4.24 39.42 8.10
CA THR A 503 -3.80 38.06 8.30
C THR A 503 -4.75 37.11 7.58
N VAL A 504 -4.22 36.17 6.82
CA VAL A 504 -5.02 35.06 6.29
C VAL A 504 -4.94 33.88 7.23
N LEU A 505 -6.09 33.43 7.72
CA LEU A 505 -6.19 32.29 8.61
C LEU A 505 -5.98 30.98 7.84
N ALA A 506 -5.19 30.08 8.44
CA ALA A 506 -4.96 28.73 7.95
C ALA A 506 -5.78 27.68 8.74
N THR A 507 -6.90 28.09 9.34
CA THR A 507 -7.79 27.21 10.10
C THR A 507 -9.20 27.32 9.54
N VAL A 508 -9.72 26.19 9.06
CA VAL A 508 -11.07 26.07 8.49
C VAL A 508 -11.83 25.06 9.35
N ASP A 509 -13.00 25.44 9.87
CA ASP A 509 -13.84 24.59 10.73
C ASP A 509 -13.10 23.97 11.95
N GLY A 510 -12.08 24.67 12.46
CA GLY A 510 -11.27 24.23 13.60
C GLY A 510 -10.12 23.29 13.24
N GLU A 511 -9.94 22.94 11.97
CA GLU A 511 -8.82 22.13 11.50
C GLU A 511 -7.68 23.00 10.91
N PRO A 512 -6.40 22.67 11.19
CA PRO A 512 -5.28 23.35 10.58
C PRO A 512 -5.10 22.90 9.12
N TRP A 513 -5.01 23.86 8.21
CA TRP A 513 -4.85 23.69 6.75
C TRP A 513 -3.54 24.33 6.31
N TRP A 514 -3.09 24.05 5.09
CA TRP A 514 -1.96 24.77 4.49
C TRP A 514 -2.43 26.03 3.78
N ILE A 515 -1.56 27.04 3.68
CA ILE A 515 -1.77 28.19 2.80
C ILE A 515 -1.04 27.92 1.49
N ALA A 516 -1.73 28.06 0.36
CA ALA A 516 -1.15 27.92 -0.97
C ALA A 516 -1.27 29.25 -1.72
N LEU A 517 -0.18 29.70 -2.35
CA LEU A 517 -0.21 30.89 -3.19
C LEU A 517 -0.90 30.56 -4.52
N ASP A 518 -1.95 31.29 -4.84
CA ASP A 518 -2.68 31.18 -6.11
C ASP A 518 -2.56 32.48 -6.90
N MET A 519 -1.32 32.81 -7.26
CA MET A 519 -0.97 34.07 -7.89
C MET A 519 -0.15 33.84 -9.15
N GLY A 520 -0.47 34.58 -10.21
CA GLY A 520 0.33 34.66 -11.44
C GLY A 520 0.81 36.07 -11.75
N PRO A 521 1.68 36.24 -12.77
CA PRO A 521 2.20 37.56 -13.17
C PRO A 521 1.14 38.60 -13.57
N ALA A 522 -0.06 38.13 -13.95
CA ALA A 522 -1.21 38.98 -14.27
C ALA A 522 -1.83 39.64 -13.03
N ASP A 523 -1.55 39.12 -11.83
CA ASP A 523 -2.05 39.64 -10.56
C ASP A 523 -1.14 40.73 -9.98
N VAL A 524 0.01 40.97 -10.62
CA VAL A 524 0.92 42.07 -10.34
C VAL A 524 0.66 43.21 -11.33
N SER A 525 0.65 44.46 -10.88
CA SER A 525 0.73 45.65 -11.73
C SER A 525 2.03 46.38 -11.43
N VAL A 526 2.82 46.70 -12.46
CA VAL A 526 4.09 47.44 -12.31
C VAL A 526 4.02 48.80 -12.99
N GLU A 527 4.39 49.85 -12.25
CA GLU A 527 4.39 51.25 -12.70
C GLU A 527 5.81 51.83 -12.56
N ASP A 528 6.23 52.68 -13.49
CA ASP A 528 7.55 53.32 -13.40
C ASP A 528 7.56 54.30 -12.22
N GLY A 529 8.59 54.22 -11.38
CA GLY A 529 8.82 55.24 -10.35
C GLY A 529 9.17 56.59 -10.96
N ASP A 530 8.89 57.66 -10.22
CA ASP A 530 9.26 59.01 -10.64
C ASP A 530 10.78 59.06 -10.92
N ALA A 531 11.14 59.53 -12.10
CA ALA A 531 12.54 59.74 -12.46
C ALA A 531 13.13 60.74 -11.45
N GLN A 532 14.00 60.26 -10.55
CA GLN A 532 14.80 61.14 -9.70
C GLN A 532 15.60 62.06 -10.61
N GLY A 533 15.21 63.33 -10.64
CA GLY A 533 15.89 64.42 -11.35
C GLY A 533 17.21 64.80 -10.71
#